data_AF-A0A2J8ACC6-F1
#
_entry.id   AF-A0A2J8ACC6-F1
#
_cell.length_a   1.000
_cell.length_b   1.000
_cell.length_c   1.000
_cell.angle_alpha   90.00
_cell.angle_beta   90.00
_cell.angle_gamma   90.00
#
_symmetry.space_group_name_H-M   'P 1'
#
loop_
_entity.id
_entity.type
_entity.pdbx_description
1 polymer ?
#
loop_
_entity_poly.entity_id
_entity_poly.type
_entity_poly.pdbx_seq_one_letter_code
_entity_poly.pdbx_strand_id
1 'polypeptide(L)'
;MDPRQMMRDALSGLGASAPEVSSFSDEALQKLCDANFHLPGRLQAATRDDLLAADLKIGDASFIVSKNRQDAAAGLGPQSAAAAGFIVMAVLRGP
;
A
#
# COMPACT_ATOMS: atom_id res chain seq x y z
N MET A 1 3.08 0.30 -22.51
CA MET A 1 3.62 0.78 -21.22
C MET A 1 4.23 -0.44 -20.53
N ASP A 2 5.44 -0.32 -20.00
CA ASP A 2 6.14 -1.48 -19.45
C ASP A 2 5.51 -1.86 -18.09
N PRO A 3 5.01 -3.10 -17.88
CA PRO A 3 4.27 -3.49 -16.68
C PRO A 3 5.08 -3.26 -15.38
N ARG A 4 6.40 -3.35 -15.50
CA ARG A 4 7.34 -3.06 -14.40
C ARG A 4 7.30 -1.59 -14.02
N GLN A 5 7.27 -0.68 -14.99
CA GLN A 5 7.18 0.75 -14.71
C GLN A 5 5.84 1.14 -14.10
N MET A 6 4.75 0.51 -14.54
CA MET A 6 3.41 0.71 -13.96
C MET A 6 3.39 0.30 -12.47
N MET A 7 4.02 -0.83 -12.14
CA MET A 7 4.09 -1.29 -10.76
C MET A 7 5.04 -0.44 -9.90
N ARG A 8 6.15 0.05 -10.47
CA ARG A 8 7.05 0.98 -9.77
C ARG A 8 6.36 2.30 -9.43
N ASP A 9 5.57 2.83 -10.35
CA ASP A 9 4.76 4.03 -10.12
C ASP A 9 3.71 3.80 -9.02
N ALA A 10 3.02 2.64 -9.04
CA ALA A 10 2.06 2.26 -8.00
C ALA A 10 2.72 2.10 -6.61
N LEU A 11 3.91 1.50 -6.52
CA LEU A 11 4.68 1.39 -5.28
C LEU A 11 5.17 2.76 -4.80
N SER A 12 5.60 3.63 -5.71
CA SER A 12 5.96 5.01 -5.39
C SER A 12 4.76 5.81 -4.86
N GLY A 13 3.57 5.60 -5.44
CA GLY A 13 2.31 6.15 -4.95
C GLY A 13 1.88 5.64 -3.57
N LEU A 14 2.45 4.50 -3.14
CA LEU A 14 2.29 3.93 -1.79
C LEU A 14 3.25 4.55 -0.75
N GLY A 15 4.15 5.46 -1.17
CA GLY A 15 5.22 5.99 -0.31
C GLY A 15 6.45 5.09 -0.19
N ALA A 16 6.66 4.14 -1.12
CA ALA A 16 7.93 3.44 -1.25
C ALA A 16 8.96 4.35 -1.93
N SER A 17 10.16 4.44 -1.35
CA SER A 17 11.25 5.23 -1.90
C SER A 17 11.82 4.56 -3.16
N ALA A 18 12.38 5.34 -4.08
CA ALA A 18 13.07 4.82 -5.27
C ALA A 18 14.04 3.63 -5.01
N PRO A 19 14.89 3.63 -3.96
CA PRO A 19 15.74 2.46 -3.65
C PRO A 19 14.95 1.23 -3.18
N GLU A 20 13.85 1.42 -2.46
CA GLU A 20 12.98 0.32 -2.01
C GLU A 20 12.27 -0.31 -3.22
N VAL A 21 11.73 0.52 -4.10
CA VAL A 21 11.11 0.11 -5.37
C VAL A 21 12.11 -0.59 -6.29
N SER A 22 13.36 -0.13 -6.31
CA SER A 22 14.44 -0.75 -7.08
C SER A 22 14.96 -2.06 -6.46
N SER A 23 14.63 -2.34 -5.20
CA SER A 23 14.99 -3.60 -4.53
C SER A 23 14.05 -4.75 -4.90
N PHE A 24 12.88 -4.46 -5.48
CA PHE A 24 11.98 -5.48 -6.00
C PHE A 24 12.56 -6.10 -7.28
N SER A 25 12.57 -7.43 -7.32
CA SER A 25 12.96 -8.17 -8.52
C SER A 25 11.95 -7.93 -9.65
N ASP A 26 12.41 -7.92 -10.90
CA ASP A 26 11.53 -7.74 -12.06
C ASP A 26 10.42 -8.79 -12.13
N GLU A 27 10.68 -10.03 -11.67
CA GLU A 27 9.67 -11.08 -11.56
C GLU A 27 8.55 -10.72 -10.57
N ALA A 28 8.89 -10.13 -9.43
CA ALA A 28 7.93 -9.70 -8.42
C ALA A 28 7.05 -8.55 -8.95
N LEU A 29 7.65 -7.59 -9.66
CA LEU A 29 6.93 -6.50 -10.31
C LEU A 29 5.98 -7.02 -11.39
N GLN A 30 6.41 -8.02 -12.17
CA GLN A 30 5.59 -8.65 -13.19
C GLN A 30 4.38 -9.39 -12.60
N LYS A 31 4.59 -10.18 -11.53
CA LYS A 31 3.51 -10.89 -10.82
C LYS A 31 2.48 -9.94 -10.22
N LEU A 32 2.93 -8.83 -9.62
CA LEU A 32 2.03 -7.80 -9.08
C LEU A 32 1.23 -7.11 -10.18
N CYS A 33 1.86 -6.87 -11.34
CA CYS A 33 1.17 -6.29 -12.49
C CYS A 33 0.13 -7.26 -13.07
N ASP A 34 0.46 -8.56 -13.18
CA ASP A 34 -0.43 -9.62 -13.67
C ASP A 34 -1.66 -9.78 -12.77
N ALA A 35 -1.47 -9.68 -11.46
CA ALA A 35 -2.54 -9.67 -10.47
C ALA A 35 -3.29 -8.32 -10.35
N ASN A 36 -3.05 -7.37 -11.26
CA ASN A 36 -3.71 -6.06 -11.33
C ASN A 36 -3.52 -5.16 -10.09
N PHE A 37 -2.43 -5.33 -9.34
CA PHE A 37 -2.12 -4.44 -8.21
C PHE A 37 -1.61 -3.07 -8.62
N HIS A 38 -1.21 -2.89 -9.89
CA HIS A 38 -0.89 -1.57 -10.43
C HIS A 38 -2.10 -0.61 -10.48
N LEU A 39 -3.33 -1.13 -10.30
CA LEU A 39 -4.54 -0.32 -10.27
C LEU A 39 -4.60 0.52 -8.98
N PRO A 40 -5.06 1.79 -9.08
CA PRO A 40 -5.17 2.68 -7.94
C PRO A 40 -6.08 2.09 -6.86
N GLY A 41 -5.67 2.19 -5.59
CA GLY A 41 -6.41 1.66 -4.44
C GLY A 41 -6.33 0.14 -4.25
N ARG A 42 -6.01 -0.62 -5.29
CA ARG A 42 -5.90 -2.09 -5.25
C ARG A 42 -4.67 -2.54 -4.46
N LEU A 43 -3.54 -1.86 -4.67
CA LEU A 43 -2.32 -2.07 -3.88
C LEU A 43 -2.51 -1.63 -2.42
N GLN A 44 -3.30 -0.57 -2.18
CA GLN A 44 -3.59 -0.07 -0.83
C GLN A 44 -4.49 -0.99 -0.01
N ALA A 45 -5.46 -1.62 -0.67
CA ALA A 45 -6.35 -2.60 -0.06
C ALA A 45 -5.76 -4.02 -0.02
N ALA A 46 -4.60 -4.25 -0.65
CA ALA A 46 -3.99 -5.57 -0.73
C ALA A 46 -3.60 -6.09 0.66
N THR A 47 -4.09 -7.29 0.99
CA THR A 47 -3.66 -7.99 2.19
C THR A 47 -2.45 -8.87 1.92
N ARG A 48 -1.82 -9.37 2.98
CA ARG A 48 -0.72 -10.33 2.85
C ARG A 48 -1.16 -11.58 2.09
N ASP A 49 -2.40 -12.01 2.27
CA ASP A 49 -2.95 -13.20 1.60
C ASP A 49 -3.10 -12.96 0.08
N ASP A 50 -3.60 -11.80 -0.32
CA ASP A 50 -3.73 -11.42 -1.75
C ASP A 50 -2.38 -11.38 -2.46
N LEU A 51 -1.33 -10.92 -1.78
CA LEU A 51 0.03 -10.83 -2.32
C LEU A 51 0.67 -12.23 -2.40
N LEU A 52 0.40 -13.12 -1.44
CA LEU A 52 0.84 -14.50 -1.49
C LEU A 52 0.10 -15.30 -2.58
N ALA A 53 -1.18 -15.02 -2.79
CA ALA A 53 -1.97 -15.59 -3.88
C ALA A 53 -1.45 -15.18 -5.26
N ALA A 54 -0.78 -14.03 -5.36
CA ALA A 54 -0.06 -13.57 -6.55
C ALA A 54 1.39 -14.11 -6.65
N ASP A 55 1.73 -15.15 -5.88
CA ASP A 55 3.06 -15.79 -5.88
C ASP A 55 4.21 -14.85 -5.50
N LEU A 56 3.91 -13.84 -4.67
CA LEU A 56 4.90 -12.92 -4.14
C LEU A 56 5.62 -13.53 -2.94
N LYS A 57 6.92 -13.22 -2.79
CA LYS A 57 7.68 -13.68 -1.63
C LYS A 57 7.12 -13.07 -0.35
N ILE A 58 7.16 -13.83 0.74
CA ILE A 58 6.68 -13.41 2.07
C ILE A 58 7.33 -12.08 2.53
N GLY A 59 8.61 -11.86 2.21
CA GLY A 59 9.33 -10.62 2.54
C GLY A 59 8.73 -9.40 1.83
N ASP A 60 8.55 -9.51 0.52
CA ASP A 60 7.96 -8.46 -0.33
C ASP A 60 6.51 -8.18 0.05
N ALA A 61 5.73 -9.23 0.30
CA ALA A 61 4.34 -9.11 0.74
C ALA A 61 4.23 -8.40 2.10
N SER A 62 5.11 -8.76 3.05
CA SER A 62 5.15 -8.12 4.36
C SER A 62 5.60 -6.66 4.27
N PHE A 63 6.49 -6.34 3.33
CA PHE A 63 6.94 -4.96 3.08
C PHE A 63 5.78 -4.09 2.59
N ILE A 64 5.03 -4.54 1.56
CA ILE A 64 3.90 -3.79 0.99
C ILE A 64 2.81 -3.54 2.04
N VAL A 65 2.44 -4.58 2.81
CA VAL A 65 1.44 -4.45 3.88
C VAL A 65 1.93 -3.54 5.01
N SER A 66 3.22 -3.61 5.38
CA SER A 66 3.81 -2.71 6.38
C SER A 66 3.78 -1.26 5.91
N LYS A 67 4.08 -1.01 4.63
CA LYS A 67 4.01 0.33 4.04
C LYS A 67 2.57 0.85 3.97
N ASN A 68 1.60 0.03 3.57
CA ASN A 68 0.18 0.41 3.61
C ASN A 68 -0.29 0.79 5.02
N ARG A 69 0.17 0.05 6.04
CA ARG A 69 -0.14 0.38 7.43
C ARG A 69 0.56 1.64 7.90
N GLN A 70 1.79 1.90 7.44
CA GLN A 70 2.51 3.13 7.73
C GLN A 70 1.90 4.35 7.03
N ASP A 71 1.43 4.23 5.80
CA ASP A 71 0.69 5.28 5.09
C ASP A 71 -0.66 5.55 5.75
N ALA A 72 -1.40 4.50 6.13
CA ALA A 72 -2.63 4.65 6.91
C ALA A 72 -2.38 5.30 8.29
N ALA A 73 -1.23 5.01 8.91
CA ALA A 73 -0.82 5.63 10.18
C ALA A 73 -0.29 7.07 10.00
N ALA A 74 0.36 7.39 8.88
CA ALA A 74 0.77 8.74 8.51
C ALA A 74 -0.44 9.58 8.06
N GLY A 75 -1.48 8.92 7.56
CA GLY A 75 -2.82 9.45 7.29
C GLY A 75 -3.71 9.62 8.53
N LEU A 76 -3.17 9.46 9.74
CA LEU A 76 -3.77 9.95 10.99
C LEU A 76 -3.43 11.44 11.25
N GLY A 77 -3.41 12.25 10.19
CA GLY A 77 -4.19 13.48 10.24
C GLY A 77 -5.69 13.10 10.24
N PRO A 78 -6.59 13.85 10.90
CA PRO A 78 -7.87 13.36 11.42
C PRO A 78 -8.98 13.00 10.39
N GLN A 79 -8.69 12.37 9.24
CA GLN A 79 -9.70 12.20 8.17
C GLN A 79 -9.87 10.80 7.55
N SER A 80 -9.05 9.78 7.85
CA SER A 80 -9.25 8.42 7.29
C SER A 80 -9.67 7.37 8.32
N ALA A 81 -10.56 7.75 9.24
CA ALA A 81 -11.33 6.83 10.09
C ALA A 81 -12.79 6.68 9.58
N ALA A 82 -13.02 6.76 8.26
CA ALA A 82 -14.37 6.68 7.68
C ALA A 82 -14.75 5.29 7.15
N ALA A 83 -14.10 4.22 7.62
CA ALA A 83 -14.52 2.82 7.35
C ALA A 83 -14.76 1.99 8.62
N ALA A 84 -14.92 2.65 9.78
CA ALA A 84 -15.52 2.03 10.96
C ALA A 84 -16.42 3.09 11.62
N GLY A 85 -17.72 2.96 11.40
CA GLY A 85 -18.71 3.92 11.86
C GLY A 85 -18.69 4.12 13.38
N PHE A 86 -19.07 5.35 13.79
CA PHE A 86 -19.36 5.80 15.17
C PHE A 86 -18.10 5.82 16.08
N ILE A 87 -17.70 6.91 16.76
CA ILE A 87 -18.46 7.91 17.53
C ILE A 87 -17.64 9.21 17.64
N VAL A 88 -18.39 10.31 17.58
CA VAL A 88 -18.14 11.72 17.90
C VAL A 88 -17.30 12.00 19.18
N MET A 89 -16.58 13.14 19.15
CA MET A 89 -15.98 13.93 20.25
C MET A 89 -14.47 13.82 20.52
N ALA A 90 -13.71 14.59 19.75
CA ALA A 90 -12.71 15.52 20.29
C ALA A 90 -13.20 16.91 19.84
N VAL A 91 -13.19 18.03 20.56
CA VAL A 91 -12.29 18.61 21.57
C VAL A 91 -12.99 19.96 21.93
N LEU A 92 -12.94 20.50 23.14
CA LEU A 92 -12.21 21.76 23.41
C LEU A 92 -12.48 22.24 24.84
N ARG A 93 -11.38 22.38 25.56
CA ARG A 93 -11.22 23.07 26.84
C ARG A 93 -10.91 24.55 26.56
N GLY A 94 -11.57 25.45 27.30
CA GLY A 94 -11.19 26.85 27.55
C GLY A 94 -11.57 27.84 26.45
N PRO A 95 -11.86 29.12 26.77
CA PRO A 95 -11.13 29.96 27.73
C PRO A 95 -11.61 29.92 29.18
#